data_AF-A0A0R3U583-F1
#
_entry.id   AF-A0A0R3U583-F1
#
_cell.length_a   1.000
_cell.length_b   1.000
_cell.length_c   1.000
_cell.angle_alpha   90.00
_cell.angle_beta   90.00
_cell.angle_gamma   90.00
#
_symmetry.space_group_name_H-M   'P 1'
#
loop_
_entity.id
_entity.type
_entity.pdbx_description
1 polymer ?
#
loop_
_entity_poly.entity_id
_entity_poly.type
_entity_poly.pdbx_seq_one_letter_code
_entity_poly.pdbx_strand_id
1 'polypeptide(L)'
;MQDGHIITVLDNFFTGEKGNIYRWVGHPRFELIHHDVSNPIFLEADEVYHLASPASPPNYMANPIKTMKANLLGSINLLGLARRVGAKFLFASSSEIYGDPSAHPQSETYWGNVNPDGPRSCYDESKRASESLAYAYLRKEGVQVRIARIFNTYGPRMQFNDGRVVSNFILQAISNQDISVSCAH
;
A
#
# COMPACT_ATOMS: atom_id res chain seq x y z
N MET A 1 -12.68 13.45 -8.37
CA MET A 1 -13.13 14.86 -8.31
C MET A 1 -13.24 15.51 -9.67
N GLN A 2 -12.15 15.55 -10.45
CA GLN A 2 -12.12 16.11 -11.81
C GLN A 2 -13.03 15.33 -12.77
N ASP A 3 -13.02 14.00 -12.67
CA ASP A 3 -13.90 13.12 -13.46
C ASP A 3 -15.31 12.95 -12.84
N GLY A 4 -15.72 13.85 -11.95
CA GLY A 4 -17.07 13.85 -11.37
C GLY A 4 -17.31 12.89 -10.19
N HIS A 5 -16.39 11.98 -9.88
CA HIS A 5 -16.53 11.05 -8.74
C HIS A 5 -16.59 11.73 -7.36
N ILE A 6 -17.35 11.11 -6.45
CA ILE A 6 -17.36 11.38 -5.01
C ILE A 6 -16.28 10.52 -4.36
N ILE A 7 -15.39 11.14 -3.59
CA ILE A 7 -14.19 10.53 -3.06
C ILE A 7 -14.16 10.69 -1.54
N THR A 8 -14.13 9.56 -0.83
CA THR A 8 -13.83 9.51 0.61
C THR A 8 -12.42 8.94 0.79
N VAL A 9 -11.55 9.68 1.48
CA VAL A 9 -10.18 9.27 1.81
C VAL A 9 -10.12 8.82 3.25
N LEU A 10 -9.58 7.61 3.47
CA LEU A 10 -9.22 7.08 4.78
C LEU A 10 -7.70 7.12 4.92
N ASP A 11 -7.19 7.89 5.89
CA ASP A 11 -5.76 7.93 6.19
C ASP A 11 -5.55 8.18 7.68
N ASN A 12 -4.59 7.49 8.31
CA ASN A 12 -4.21 7.69 9.71
C ASN A 12 -3.05 8.69 9.89
N PHE A 13 -2.50 9.20 8.79
CA PHE A 13 -1.33 10.08 8.67
C PHE A 13 -0.05 9.49 9.29
N PHE A 14 0.09 8.16 9.29
CA PHE A 14 1.32 7.52 9.76
C PHE A 14 2.52 7.84 8.85
N THR A 15 2.30 7.78 7.53
CA THR A 15 3.25 8.24 6.50
C THR A 15 2.59 9.21 5.50
N GLY A 16 1.26 9.34 5.50
CA GLY A 16 0.58 10.35 4.72
C GLY A 16 0.75 11.75 5.32
N GLU A 17 0.71 12.78 4.47
CA GLU A 17 0.69 14.18 4.90
C GLU A 17 -0.61 14.86 4.45
N LYS A 18 -1.24 15.63 5.34
CA LYS A 18 -2.45 16.41 5.03
C LYS A 18 -2.25 17.36 3.84
N GLY A 19 -1.03 17.91 3.68
CA GLY A 19 -0.67 18.80 2.57
C GLY A 19 -0.92 18.19 1.18
N ASN A 20 -0.85 16.86 1.06
CA ASN A 20 -1.05 16.16 -0.22
C ASN A 20 -2.49 16.29 -0.76
N ILE A 21 -3.46 16.44 0.14
CA ILE A 21 -4.90 16.44 -0.16
C ILE A 21 -5.61 17.73 0.26
N TYR A 22 -4.89 18.67 0.90
CA TYR A 22 -5.47 19.90 1.48
C TYR A 22 -6.33 20.69 0.49
N ARG A 23 -5.91 20.77 -0.78
CA ARG A 23 -6.65 21.46 -1.86
C ARG A 23 -8.05 20.94 -2.15
N TRP A 24 -8.40 19.75 -1.65
CA TRP A 24 -9.74 19.17 -1.83
C TRP A 24 -10.63 19.32 -0.60
N VAL A 25 -10.07 19.73 0.54
CA VAL A 25 -10.83 19.93 1.78
C VAL A 25 -11.89 21.00 1.56
N GLY A 26 -13.14 20.69 1.91
CA GLY A 26 -14.30 21.56 1.69
C GLY A 26 -14.99 21.40 0.33
N HIS A 27 -14.44 20.61 -0.60
CA HIS A 27 -15.13 20.34 -1.87
C HIS A 27 -16.35 19.43 -1.62
N PRO A 28 -17.54 19.73 -2.20
CA PRO A 28 -18.78 18.97 -1.94
C PRO A 28 -18.79 17.48 -2.37
N ARG A 29 -17.74 16.99 -3.02
CA ARG A 29 -17.61 15.58 -3.42
C ARG A 29 -16.38 14.93 -2.79
N PHE A 30 -15.74 15.59 -1.81
CA PHE A 30 -14.56 15.09 -1.15
C PHE A 30 -14.78 15.05 0.35
N GLU A 31 -14.49 13.90 0.94
CA GLU A 31 -14.50 13.70 2.38
C GLU A 31 -13.16 13.11 2.82
N LEU A 32 -12.63 13.62 3.94
CA LEU A 32 -11.45 13.08 4.59
C LEU A 32 -11.86 12.55 5.96
N ILE A 33 -11.61 11.28 6.20
CA ILE A 33 -11.82 10.63 7.49
C ILE A 33 -10.47 10.21 8.04
N HIS A 34 -10.10 10.76 9.21
CA HIS A 34 -8.90 10.34 9.93
C HIS A 34 -9.15 8.97 10.54
N HIS A 35 -8.69 7.90 9.87
CA HIS A 35 -9.04 6.52 10.22
C HIS A 35 -7.88 5.55 9.99
N ASP A 36 -7.68 4.62 10.92
CA ASP A 36 -6.77 3.49 10.74
C ASP A 36 -7.56 2.28 10.26
N VAL A 37 -7.22 1.80 9.04
CA VAL A 37 -7.90 0.68 8.39
C VAL A 37 -7.83 -0.62 9.19
N SER A 38 -6.90 -0.76 10.16
CA SER A 38 -6.92 -1.92 11.07
C SER A 38 -8.17 -1.99 11.93
N ASN A 39 -8.91 -0.88 12.05
CA ASN A 39 -10.20 -0.82 12.74
C ASN A 39 -11.36 -0.89 11.72
N PRO A 40 -12.47 -1.58 12.04
CA PRO A 40 -13.64 -1.63 11.19
C PRO A 40 -14.21 -0.25 10.87
N ILE A 41 -14.80 -0.12 9.68
CA ILE A 41 -15.52 1.09 9.25
C ILE A 41 -16.73 0.69 8.39
N PHE A 42 -17.80 1.46 8.49
CA PHE A 42 -19.04 1.25 7.74
C PHE A 42 -19.32 2.48 6.89
N LEU A 43 -19.09 2.34 5.58
CA LEU A 43 -19.33 3.35 4.56
C LEU A 43 -20.09 2.73 3.39
N GLU A 44 -20.64 3.56 2.53
CA GLU A 44 -21.16 3.14 1.22
C GLU A 44 -20.17 3.56 0.14
N ALA A 45 -19.86 2.67 -0.80
CA ALA A 45 -18.93 2.93 -1.89
C ALA A 45 -19.16 1.95 -3.05
N ASP A 46 -18.98 2.41 -4.28
CA ASP A 46 -19.00 1.54 -5.47
C ASP A 46 -17.64 0.87 -5.72
N GLU A 47 -16.54 1.53 -5.31
CA GLU A 47 -15.17 1.08 -5.52
C GLU A 47 -14.28 1.39 -4.31
N VAL A 48 -13.43 0.43 -3.93
CA VAL A 48 -12.47 0.54 -2.82
C VAL A 48 -11.06 0.36 -3.38
N TYR A 49 -10.22 1.37 -3.21
CA TYR A 49 -8.80 1.35 -3.57
C TYR A 49 -7.95 1.25 -2.29
N HIS A 50 -7.53 0.04 -1.94
CA HIS A 50 -6.78 -0.21 -0.72
C HIS A 50 -5.27 0.00 -0.94
N LEU A 51 -4.80 1.21 -0.62
CA LEU A 51 -3.38 1.61 -0.67
C LEU A 51 -2.75 1.82 0.72
N ALA A 52 -3.55 1.76 1.79
CA ALA A 52 -3.10 2.04 3.15
C ALA A 52 -2.10 0.97 3.66
N SER A 53 -0.81 1.31 3.61
CA SER A 53 0.31 0.47 4.07
C SER A 53 1.58 1.32 4.14
N PRO A 54 2.44 1.18 5.17
CA PRO A 54 3.78 1.77 5.12
C PRO A 54 4.57 1.14 3.96
N ALA A 55 5.12 1.95 3.06
CA ALA A 55 5.57 1.47 1.76
C ALA A 55 7.10 1.44 1.55
N SER A 56 7.90 2.01 2.46
CA SER A 56 9.36 2.00 2.36
C SER A 56 10.03 1.22 3.47
N PRO A 57 11.21 0.62 3.20
CA PRO A 57 11.89 -0.22 4.17
C PRO A 57 12.07 0.39 5.55
N PRO A 58 12.57 1.64 5.69
CA PRO A 58 12.70 2.24 7.01
C PRO A 58 11.35 2.36 7.73
N ASN A 59 10.29 2.74 7.02
CA ASN A 59 8.97 2.98 7.59
C ASN A 59 8.25 1.69 8.00
N TYR A 60 8.27 0.64 7.16
CA TYR A 60 7.60 -0.61 7.51
C TYR A 60 8.37 -1.44 8.53
N MET A 61 9.71 -1.33 8.57
CA MET A 61 10.55 -1.99 9.57
C MET A 61 10.56 -1.25 10.92
N ALA A 62 10.27 0.05 10.96
CA ALA A 62 10.19 0.81 12.21
C ALA A 62 9.12 0.28 13.18
N ASN A 63 8.02 -0.26 12.65
CA ASN A 63 6.98 -0.91 13.47
C ASN A 63 6.36 -2.10 12.71
N PRO A 64 7.00 -3.28 12.76
CA PRO A 64 6.58 -4.45 11.98
C PRO A 64 5.18 -4.92 12.36
N ILE A 65 4.79 -4.82 13.63
CA ILE A 65 3.45 -5.19 14.11
C ILE A 65 2.40 -4.27 13.47
N LYS A 66 2.64 -2.96 13.42
CA LYS A 66 1.71 -2.01 12.81
C LYS A 66 1.60 -2.23 11.31
N THR A 67 2.71 -2.52 10.63
CA THR A 67 2.73 -2.91 9.21
C THR A 67 1.83 -4.11 8.95
N MET A 68 2.00 -5.20 9.72
CA MET A 68 1.17 -6.40 9.56
C MET A 68 -0.30 -6.12 9.85
N LYS A 69 -0.63 -5.37 10.91
CA LYS A 69 -2.02 -5.01 11.21
C LYS A 69 -2.67 -4.19 10.09
N ALA A 70 -1.97 -3.18 9.58
CA ALA A 70 -2.49 -2.34 8.49
C ALA A 70 -2.77 -3.16 7.23
N ASN A 71 -1.86 -4.04 6.84
CA ASN A 71 -2.06 -4.90 5.67
C ASN A 71 -3.14 -5.97 5.92
N LEU A 72 -3.05 -6.74 7.00
CA LEU A 72 -3.94 -7.88 7.25
C LEU A 72 -5.32 -7.46 7.75
N LEU A 73 -5.39 -6.76 8.89
CA LEU A 73 -6.67 -6.33 9.46
C LEU A 73 -7.32 -5.28 8.56
N GLY A 74 -6.53 -4.39 7.94
CA GLY A 74 -7.02 -3.46 6.93
C GLY A 74 -7.65 -4.17 5.73
N SER A 75 -6.99 -5.21 5.21
CA SER A 75 -7.57 -6.00 4.11
C SER A 75 -8.85 -6.72 4.54
N ILE A 76 -8.89 -7.33 5.74
CA ILE A 76 -10.09 -7.99 6.28
C ILE A 76 -11.26 -7.00 6.35
N ASN A 77 -11.03 -5.84 6.96
CA ASN A 77 -12.07 -4.83 7.17
C ASN A 77 -12.58 -4.27 5.83
N LEU A 78 -11.69 -3.94 4.90
CA LEU A 78 -12.07 -3.31 3.64
C LEU A 78 -12.63 -4.31 2.61
N LEU A 79 -12.21 -5.57 2.63
CA LEU A 79 -12.89 -6.64 1.87
C LEU A 79 -14.27 -6.94 2.45
N GLY A 80 -14.40 -6.94 3.78
CA GLY A 80 -15.70 -7.04 4.46
C GLY A 80 -16.65 -5.90 4.07
N LEU A 81 -16.13 -4.67 4.03
CA LEU A 81 -16.84 -3.50 3.52
C LEU A 81 -17.27 -3.71 2.07
N ALA A 82 -16.34 -4.06 1.18
CA ALA A 82 -16.62 -4.26 -0.24
C ALA A 82 -17.67 -5.35 -0.48
N ARG A 83 -17.60 -6.46 0.25
CA ARG A 83 -18.63 -7.51 0.23
C ARG A 83 -20.00 -6.96 0.64
N ARG A 84 -20.07 -6.22 1.75
CA ARG A 84 -21.34 -5.74 2.31
C ARG A 84 -22.09 -4.80 1.36
N VAL A 85 -21.36 -3.93 0.65
CA VAL A 85 -21.96 -2.90 -0.21
C VAL A 85 -21.91 -3.25 -1.70
N GLY A 86 -21.33 -4.41 -2.06
CA GLY A 86 -21.16 -4.81 -3.46
C GLY A 86 -20.08 -4.04 -4.22
N ALA A 87 -19.13 -3.42 -3.53
CA ALA A 87 -18.07 -2.64 -4.16
C ALA A 87 -17.06 -3.51 -4.91
N LYS A 88 -16.45 -2.95 -5.95
CA LYS A 88 -15.20 -3.48 -6.50
C LYS A 88 -14.05 -3.17 -5.54
N PHE A 89 -13.09 -4.08 -5.45
CA PHE A 89 -11.95 -3.94 -4.55
C PHE A 89 -10.64 -4.04 -5.32
N LEU A 90 -9.83 -2.98 -5.28
CA LEU A 90 -8.46 -2.99 -5.79
C LEU A 90 -7.48 -3.02 -4.63
N PHE A 91 -6.59 -4.00 -4.63
CA PHE A 91 -5.47 -4.09 -3.69
C PHE A 91 -4.16 -3.64 -4.32
N ALA A 92 -3.51 -2.66 -3.71
CA ALA A 92 -2.14 -2.29 -4.03
C ALA A 92 -1.16 -3.27 -3.36
N SER A 93 -0.85 -4.35 -4.08
CA SER A 93 0.23 -5.28 -3.75
C SER A 93 1.58 -4.69 -4.16
N SER A 94 2.64 -5.49 -4.09
CA SER A 94 4.02 -5.06 -4.34
C SER A 94 4.81 -6.13 -5.08
N SER A 95 5.83 -5.72 -5.83
CA SER A 95 6.85 -6.64 -6.36
C SER A 95 7.59 -7.41 -5.27
N GLU A 96 7.56 -6.92 -4.04
CA GLU A 96 8.20 -7.58 -2.88
C GLU A 96 7.64 -8.98 -2.58
N ILE A 97 6.43 -9.30 -3.05
CA ILE A 97 5.89 -10.67 -2.92
C ILE A 97 6.71 -11.72 -3.67
N TYR A 98 7.52 -11.28 -4.65
CA TYR A 98 8.41 -12.13 -5.42
C TYR A 98 9.71 -12.43 -4.64
N GLY A 99 10.03 -11.66 -3.60
CA GLY A 99 11.19 -11.87 -2.73
C GLY A 99 12.52 -11.74 -3.45
N ASP A 100 13.38 -12.76 -3.31
CA ASP A 100 14.66 -12.89 -4.02
C ASP A 100 14.52 -13.85 -5.22
N PRO A 101 14.04 -13.35 -6.38
CA PRO A 101 13.59 -14.20 -7.46
C PRO A 101 14.74 -14.93 -8.14
N SER A 102 14.59 -16.25 -8.31
CA SER A 102 15.50 -17.08 -9.10
C SER A 102 15.26 -17.00 -10.62
N ALA A 103 14.27 -16.22 -11.06
CA ALA A 103 13.89 -16.05 -12.46
C ALA A 103 13.78 -14.57 -12.85
N HIS A 104 14.17 -14.26 -14.09
CA HIS A 104 14.13 -12.90 -14.64
C HIS A 104 13.63 -12.90 -16.10
N PRO A 105 12.65 -12.06 -16.47
CA PRO A 105 11.88 -11.14 -15.62
C PRO A 105 10.86 -11.87 -14.72
N GLN A 106 10.29 -11.15 -13.74
CA GLN A 106 9.27 -11.71 -12.83
C GLN A 106 7.88 -11.68 -13.48
N SER A 107 7.42 -12.84 -13.95
CA SER A 107 6.03 -13.08 -14.38
C SER A 107 5.09 -13.17 -13.17
N GLU A 108 3.80 -12.84 -13.34
CA GLU A 108 2.76 -13.03 -12.33
C GLU A 108 2.55 -14.49 -11.93
N THR A 109 2.97 -15.44 -12.77
CA THR A 109 2.95 -16.88 -12.47
C THR A 109 4.03 -17.31 -11.48
N TYR A 110 5.04 -16.46 -11.21
CA TYR A 110 6.09 -16.76 -10.25
C TYR A 110 5.55 -16.66 -8.81
N TRP A 111 5.81 -17.68 -7.99
CA TRP A 111 5.28 -17.76 -6.62
C TRP A 111 6.04 -16.92 -5.58
N GLY A 112 7.25 -16.49 -5.93
CA GLY A 112 8.14 -15.77 -5.02
C GLY A 112 9.06 -16.68 -4.21
N ASN A 113 10.19 -16.13 -3.81
CA ASN A 113 11.17 -16.74 -2.91
C ASN A 113 11.38 -15.78 -1.73
N VAL A 114 10.50 -15.87 -0.73
CA VAL A 114 10.41 -14.91 0.39
C VAL A 114 10.78 -15.62 1.68
N ASN A 115 11.60 -14.97 2.52
CA ASN A 115 11.91 -15.47 3.85
C ASN A 115 10.82 -15.02 4.86
N PRO A 116 10.04 -15.95 5.46
CA PRO A 116 8.94 -15.59 6.36
C PRO A 116 9.38 -15.04 7.73
N ASP A 117 10.63 -15.21 8.15
CA ASP A 117 11.13 -14.73 9.45
C ASP A 117 12.13 -13.56 9.35
N GLY A 118 12.46 -13.14 8.13
CA GLY A 118 13.41 -12.06 7.89
C GLY A 118 12.89 -10.70 8.37
N PRO A 119 13.78 -9.68 8.52
CA PRO A 119 13.39 -8.35 9.00
C PRO A 119 12.35 -7.65 8.12
N ARG A 120 12.26 -8.04 6.85
CA ARG A 120 11.29 -7.52 5.87
C ARG A 120 9.97 -8.29 5.83
N SER A 121 9.91 -9.46 6.48
CA SER A 121 8.77 -10.38 6.36
C SER A 121 7.44 -9.75 6.80
N CYS A 122 7.48 -8.80 7.74
CA CYS A 122 6.30 -8.06 8.17
C CYS A 122 5.58 -7.35 7.00
N TYR A 123 6.30 -6.88 5.99
CA TYR A 123 5.73 -6.29 4.77
C TYR A 123 5.44 -7.37 3.73
N ASP A 124 6.43 -8.21 3.43
CA ASP A 124 6.37 -9.17 2.33
C ASP A 124 5.25 -10.20 2.55
N GLU A 125 5.22 -10.84 3.73
CA GLU A 125 4.21 -11.85 4.06
C GLU A 125 2.84 -11.25 4.25
N SER A 126 2.75 -10.03 4.80
CA SER A 126 1.43 -9.40 4.97
C SER A 126 0.83 -9.00 3.62
N LYS A 127 1.62 -8.55 2.63
CA LYS A 127 1.15 -8.35 1.26
C LYS A 127 0.72 -9.66 0.59
N ARG A 128 1.51 -10.73 0.73
CA ARG A 128 1.17 -12.08 0.21
C ARG A 128 -0.13 -12.63 0.79
N ALA A 129 -0.27 -12.55 2.11
CA ALA A 129 -1.48 -12.99 2.81
C ALA A 129 -2.70 -12.15 2.43
N SER A 130 -2.54 -10.84 2.21
CA SER A 130 -3.62 -9.98 1.69
C SER A 130 -4.06 -10.35 0.27
N GLU A 131 -3.14 -10.74 -0.64
CA GLU A 131 -3.53 -11.29 -1.94
C GLU A 131 -4.35 -12.57 -1.79
N SER A 132 -3.88 -13.49 -0.93
CA SER A 132 -4.58 -14.75 -0.64
C SER A 132 -6.00 -14.51 -0.12
N LEU A 133 -6.14 -13.56 0.82
CA LEU A 133 -7.43 -13.17 1.38
C LEU A 133 -8.36 -12.58 0.32
N ALA A 134 -7.86 -11.67 -0.53
CA ALA A 134 -8.66 -11.08 -1.59
C ALA A 134 -9.17 -12.14 -2.57
N TYR A 135 -8.33 -13.10 -2.96
CA TYR A 135 -8.76 -14.23 -3.77
C TYR A 135 -9.75 -15.17 -3.06
N ALA A 136 -9.66 -15.32 -1.74
CA ALA A 136 -10.66 -16.07 -0.97
C ALA A 136 -12.04 -15.40 -1.05
N TYR A 137 -12.10 -14.08 -0.87
CA TYR A 137 -13.33 -13.29 -1.03
C TYR A 137 -13.89 -13.37 -2.46
N LEU A 138 -13.03 -13.32 -3.48
CA LEU A 138 -13.45 -13.51 -4.87
C LEU A 138 -14.13 -14.87 -5.08
N ARG A 139 -13.49 -15.96 -4.62
CA ARG A 139 -13.97 -17.33 -4.87
C ARG A 139 -15.17 -17.74 -4.01
N LYS A 140 -15.25 -17.27 -2.77
CA LYS A 140 -16.27 -17.71 -1.80
C LYS A 140 -17.43 -16.74 -1.67
N GLU A 141 -17.17 -15.45 -1.85
CA GLU A 141 -18.15 -14.38 -1.58
C GLU A 141 -18.45 -13.53 -2.83
N GLY A 142 -17.83 -13.83 -3.97
CA GLY A 142 -18.10 -13.16 -5.24
C GLY A 142 -17.64 -11.71 -5.33
N VAL A 143 -16.79 -11.24 -4.40
CA VAL A 143 -16.28 -9.86 -4.41
C VAL A 143 -15.43 -9.62 -5.66
N GLN A 144 -15.71 -8.54 -6.39
CA GLN A 144 -14.94 -8.19 -7.58
C GLN A 144 -13.57 -7.63 -7.21
N VAL A 145 -12.57 -8.50 -7.16
CA VAL A 145 -11.20 -8.15 -6.76
C VAL A 145 -10.31 -7.84 -7.97
N ARG A 146 -9.41 -6.87 -7.81
CA ARG A 146 -8.28 -6.55 -8.68
C ARG A 146 -7.02 -6.44 -7.82
N ILE A 147 -5.91 -6.96 -8.30
CA ILE A 147 -4.62 -6.92 -7.59
C ILE A 147 -3.59 -6.29 -8.51
N ALA A 148 -2.91 -5.26 -8.03
CA ALA A 148 -1.80 -4.61 -8.73
C ALA A 148 -0.50 -4.89 -7.99
N ARG A 149 0.45 -5.59 -8.62
CA ARG A 149 1.80 -5.84 -8.08
C ARG A 149 2.73 -4.71 -8.51
N ILE A 150 2.78 -3.66 -7.69
CA ILE A 150 3.43 -2.40 -8.02
C ILE A 150 4.94 -2.55 -7.85
N PHE A 151 5.70 -2.20 -8.90
CA PHE A 151 7.16 -2.05 -8.86
C PHE A 151 7.56 -0.65 -8.39
N ASN A 152 8.86 -0.45 -8.17
CA ASN A 152 9.43 0.83 -7.76
C ASN A 152 8.86 2.01 -8.58
N THR A 153 8.11 2.87 -7.89
CA THR A 153 7.45 4.04 -8.47
C THR A 153 8.06 5.30 -7.86
N TYR A 154 8.25 6.34 -8.68
CA TYR A 154 8.74 7.64 -8.22
C TYR A 154 7.94 8.80 -8.80
N GLY A 155 7.90 9.94 -8.09
CA GLY A 155 7.22 11.14 -8.56
C GLY A 155 6.97 12.21 -7.50
N PRO A 156 6.28 13.31 -7.86
CA PRO A 156 5.92 14.37 -6.91
C PRO A 156 5.16 13.84 -5.69
N ARG A 157 5.41 14.43 -4.51
CA ARG A 157 4.81 14.08 -3.19
C ARG A 157 5.28 12.76 -2.57
N MET A 158 6.32 12.12 -3.11
CA MET A 158 7.07 11.16 -2.31
C MET A 158 7.64 11.86 -1.07
N GLN A 159 7.65 11.15 0.06
CA GLN A 159 8.33 11.65 1.24
C GLN A 159 9.81 11.86 0.93
N PHE A 160 10.36 12.99 1.35
CA PHE A 160 11.78 13.30 1.13
C PHE A 160 12.68 12.23 1.78
N ASN A 161 12.33 11.78 2.97
CA ASN A 161 13.04 10.74 3.72
C ASN A 161 12.48 9.32 3.51
N ASP A 162 11.85 9.03 2.36
CA ASP A 162 11.28 7.70 2.06
C ASP A 162 12.36 6.59 2.03
N GLY A 163 13.64 6.95 2.08
CA GLY A 163 14.76 6.01 2.19
C GLY A 163 14.98 5.14 0.95
N ARG A 164 14.18 5.35 -0.11
CA ARG A 164 14.35 4.71 -1.41
C ARG A 164 15.51 5.36 -2.17
N VAL A 165 16.15 4.57 -3.03
CA VAL A 165 17.37 4.96 -3.74
C VAL A 165 17.20 6.26 -4.54
N VAL A 166 16.10 6.38 -5.31
CA VAL A 166 15.87 7.56 -6.16
C VAL A 166 15.70 8.84 -5.33
N SER A 167 14.92 8.82 -4.24
CA SER A 167 14.72 9.99 -3.39
C SER A 167 15.99 10.38 -2.64
N ASN A 168 16.75 9.40 -2.14
CA ASN A 168 18.02 9.66 -1.44
C ASN A 168 19.05 10.29 -2.38
N PHE A 169 19.20 9.78 -3.60
CA PHE A 169 20.15 10.32 -4.58
C PHE A 169 19.78 11.74 -5.01
N ILE A 170 18.50 12.01 -5.26
CA ILE A 170 18.04 13.37 -5.59
C ILE A 170 18.36 14.34 -4.44
N LEU A 171 18.09 13.95 -3.19
CA LEU A 171 18.37 14.81 -2.03
C LEU A 171 19.86 15.03 -1.80
N GLN A 172 20.67 13.99 -1.93
CA GLN A 172 22.13 14.08 -1.81
C GLN A 172 22.69 15.02 -2.88
N ALA A 173 22.25 14.87 -4.14
CA ALA A 173 22.65 15.75 -5.23
C ALA A 173 22.23 17.22 -5.01
N ILE A 174 20.98 17.47 -4.60
CA ILE A 174 20.47 18.83 -4.34
C ILE A 174 21.16 19.47 -3.13
N SER A 175 21.50 18.68 -2.11
CA SER A 175 22.14 19.14 -0.88
C SER A 175 23.67 19.17 -0.97
N ASN A 176 24.24 18.89 -2.14
CA ASN A 176 25.68 18.78 -2.38
C ASN A 176 26.40 17.84 -1.39
N GLN A 177 25.75 16.71 -1.09
CA GLN A 177 26.29 15.62 -0.27
C GLN A 177 26.73 14.45 -1.16
N ASP A 178 27.65 13.63 -0.65
CA ASP A 178 28.12 12.44 -1.35
C ASP A 178 26.98 11.44 -1.59
N ILE A 179 26.95 10.87 -2.79
CA ILE A 179 25.97 9.84 -3.17
C ILE A 179 26.35 8.52 -2.52
N SER A 180 25.52 8.03 -1.60
CA SER A 180 25.82 6.82 -0.84
C SER A 180 25.32 5.57 -1.58
N VAL A 181 26.25 4.77 -2.12
CA VAL A 181 25.94 3.48 -2.75
C VAL A 181 26.28 2.36 -1.76
N SER A 182 25.26 1.74 -1.16
CA SER A 182 25.44 0.52 -0.36
C SER A 182 24.87 -0.67 -1.13
N CYS A 183 25.69 -1.71 -1.33
CA CYS A 183 25.21 -3.00 -1.79
C CYS A 183 24.43 -3.64 -0.62
N ALA A 184 23.13 -3.84 -0.77
CA ALA A 184 22.38 -4.72 0.12
C ALA A 184 22.81 -6.16 -0.21
N HIS A 185 23.61 -6.77 0.66
CA HIS A 185 23.86 -8.21 0.68
C HIS A 185 22.81 -8.90 1.54
#